data_AF-A0A376P208-F1
#
_entry.id   AF-A0A376P208-F1
#
_cell.length_a   1.000
_cell.length_b   1.000
_cell.length_c   1.000
_cell.angle_alpha   90.00
_cell.angle_beta   90.00
_cell.angle_gamma   90.00
#
_symmetry.space_group_name_H-M   'P 1'
#
loop_
_entity.id
_entity.type
_entity.pdbx_description
1 polymer ?
#
loop_
_entity_poly.entity_id
_entity_poly.type
_entity_poly.pdbx_seq_one_letter_code
_entity_poly.pdbx_strand_id
1 'polypeptide(L)'
;MEDIDELRWSLCTIAMNTAHLSFECVVLLAERLRWLQEENTGEIDEEELESFLYAIAKGNVFNFQTILHLPVAVQNDTIDFYQMFARIWSSHPEWLTLYLAQHRAVIIPDDAKLHRNLLRWYSASRMGIPDLLDYARSWREAEPDNEDARYYEYAQRVYCGEGESLLAELCDYWREYPSTRRML
;
A
#
# COMPACT_ATOMS: atom_id res chain seq x y z
N MET A 1 -28.69 18.96 17.46
CA MET A 1 -27.83 17.87 17.98
C MET A 1 -28.50 16.53 17.72
N GLU A 2 -29.84 16.44 17.82
CA GLU A 2 -30.64 15.31 17.32
C GLU A 2 -30.40 14.97 15.84
N ASP A 3 -30.34 15.95 14.93
CA ASP A 3 -30.13 15.69 13.49
C ASP A 3 -28.80 14.95 13.16
N ILE A 4 -27.79 15.07 14.03
CA ILE A 4 -26.49 14.40 13.84
C ILE A 4 -26.57 12.93 14.29
N ASP A 5 -27.36 12.65 15.33
CA ASP A 5 -27.61 11.29 15.79
C ASP A 5 -28.41 10.49 14.74
N GLU A 6 -29.38 11.13 14.08
CA GLU A 6 -30.16 10.52 12.99
C GLU A 6 -29.31 10.15 11.76
N LEU A 7 -28.28 10.94 11.47
CA LEU A 7 -27.43 10.73 10.30
C LEU A 7 -26.21 9.84 10.57
N ARG A 8 -25.92 9.49 11.83
CA ARG A 8 -24.71 8.75 12.22
C ARG A 8 -24.55 7.45 11.45
N TRP A 9 -25.51 6.55 11.60
CA TRP A 9 -25.44 5.19 11.07
C TRP A 9 -25.78 5.17 9.59
N SER A 10 -26.68 6.04 9.12
CA SER A 10 -26.96 6.18 7.68
C SER A 10 -25.72 6.64 6.89
N LEU A 11 -24.95 7.61 7.40
CA LEU A 11 -23.69 8.01 6.77
C LEU A 11 -22.61 6.94 6.89
N CYS A 12 -22.60 6.15 7.96
CA CYS A 12 -21.71 4.99 8.08
C CYS A 12 -22.00 3.96 7.00
N THR A 13 -23.27 3.58 6.83
CA THR A 13 -23.73 2.68 5.76
C THR A 13 -23.37 3.21 4.38
N ILE A 14 -23.55 4.51 4.12
CA ILE A 14 -23.14 5.12 2.86
C ILE A 14 -21.62 5.00 2.68
N ALA A 15 -20.82 5.32 3.70
CA ALA A 15 -19.37 5.26 3.62
C ALA A 15 -18.86 3.82 3.38
N MET A 16 -19.46 2.82 4.02
CA MET A 16 -19.14 1.39 3.82
C MET A 16 -19.41 0.92 2.39
N ASN A 17 -20.43 1.48 1.74
CA ASN A 17 -20.87 1.08 0.40
C ASN A 17 -20.34 1.98 -0.73
N THR A 18 -19.55 3.01 -0.41
CA THR A 18 -19.02 3.94 -1.41
C THR A 18 -17.59 3.58 -1.78
N ALA A 19 -17.37 3.33 -3.07
CA ALA A 19 -16.03 3.09 -3.61
C ALA A 19 -15.21 4.40 -3.70
N HIS A 20 -13.88 4.25 -3.76
CA HIS A 20 -12.94 5.35 -4.02
C HIS A 20 -12.96 6.51 -3.00
N LEU A 21 -13.45 6.28 -1.78
CA LEU A 21 -13.34 7.25 -0.69
C LEU A 21 -11.93 7.26 -0.10
N SER A 22 -11.40 8.46 0.15
CA SER A 22 -10.19 8.60 0.96
C SER A 22 -10.49 8.20 2.40
N PHE A 23 -9.74 7.23 2.93
CA PHE A 23 -9.88 6.81 4.32
C PHE A 23 -9.60 7.92 5.32
N GLU A 24 -8.78 8.93 4.98
CA GLU A 24 -8.59 10.12 5.82
C GLU A 24 -9.90 10.89 6.02
N CYS A 25 -10.69 11.04 4.95
CA CYS A 25 -12.00 11.69 5.03
C CYS A 25 -12.98 10.84 5.84
N VAL A 26 -12.93 9.51 5.69
CA VAL A 26 -13.79 8.59 6.43
C VAL A 26 -13.42 8.53 7.91
N VAL A 27 -12.14 8.57 8.26
CA VAL A 27 -11.67 8.66 9.66
C VAL A 27 -12.17 9.95 10.30
N LEU A 28 -12.04 11.09 9.62
CA LEU A 28 -12.60 12.36 10.11
C LEU A 28 -14.11 12.27 10.34
N LEU A 29 -14.84 11.60 9.43
CA LEU A 29 -16.27 11.38 9.56
C LEU A 29 -16.58 10.47 10.76
N ALA A 30 -15.83 9.37 10.92
CA ALA A 30 -15.96 8.41 12.01
C ALA A 30 -15.72 9.05 13.38
N GLU A 31 -14.71 9.90 13.50
CA GLU A 31 -14.41 10.67 14.71
C GLU A 31 -15.52 11.66 15.05
N ARG A 32 -16.02 12.39 14.04
CA ARG A 32 -17.06 13.42 14.24
C ARG A 32 -18.42 12.82 14.57
N LEU A 33 -18.73 11.66 13.97
CA LEU A 33 -19.97 10.93 14.22
C LEU A 33 -19.84 9.90 15.33
N ARG A 34 -18.65 9.72 15.92
CA ARG A 34 -18.36 8.83 17.04
C ARG A 34 -18.70 7.35 16.80
N TRP A 35 -18.40 6.84 15.61
CA TRP A 35 -18.67 5.44 15.24
C TRP A 35 -17.96 4.41 16.14
N LEU A 36 -16.86 4.79 16.82
CA LEU A 36 -16.13 3.94 17.75
C LEU A 36 -16.62 4.03 19.20
N GLN A 37 -17.33 5.10 19.58
CA GLN A 37 -17.68 5.35 20.98
C GLN A 37 -19.17 5.09 21.28
N GLU A 38 -20.03 5.15 20.28
CA GLU A 38 -21.47 4.93 20.45
C GLU A 38 -21.83 3.48 20.12
N GLU A 39 -22.69 2.87 20.93
CA GLU A 39 -23.21 1.53 20.64
C GLU A 39 -24.01 1.54 19.34
N ASN A 40 -23.65 0.63 18.44
CA ASN A 40 -24.41 0.37 17.24
C ASN A 40 -25.83 -0.10 17.65
N THR A 41 -26.85 0.62 17.19
CA THR A 41 -28.26 0.40 17.52
C THR A 41 -28.86 -0.83 16.81
N GLY A 42 -28.01 -1.68 16.23
CA GLY A 42 -28.40 -2.84 15.41
C GLY A 42 -28.70 -2.49 13.95
N GLU A 43 -28.29 -1.30 13.49
CA GLU A 43 -28.50 -0.85 12.10
C GLU A 43 -27.47 -1.44 11.13
N ILE A 44 -26.28 -1.78 11.63
CA ILE A 44 -25.16 -2.33 10.86
C ILE A 44 -24.74 -3.64 11.52
N ASP A 45 -24.27 -4.61 10.74
CA ASP A 45 -23.64 -5.80 11.31
C ASP A 45 -22.34 -5.42 12.06
N GLU A 46 -22.12 -5.96 13.26
CA GLU A 46 -20.99 -5.58 14.11
C GLU A 46 -19.65 -6.02 13.52
N GLU A 47 -19.59 -7.20 12.89
CA GLU A 47 -18.37 -7.69 12.25
C GLU A 47 -18.02 -6.86 11.01
N GLU A 48 -19.04 -6.49 10.21
CA GLU A 48 -18.85 -5.58 9.07
C GLU A 48 -18.35 -4.20 9.51
N LEU A 49 -18.92 -3.65 10.59
CA LEU A 49 -18.51 -2.36 11.14
C LEU A 49 -17.07 -2.41 11.67
N GLU A 50 -16.71 -3.42 12.45
CA GLU A 50 -15.35 -3.60 12.97
C GLU A 50 -14.32 -3.75 11.83
N SER A 51 -14.64 -4.56 10.82
CA SER A 51 -13.79 -4.76 9.64
C SER A 51 -13.58 -3.45 8.87
N PHE A 52 -14.64 -2.66 8.71
CA PHE A 52 -14.58 -1.36 8.06
C PHE A 52 -13.74 -0.35 8.87
N LEU A 53 -13.98 -0.24 10.17
CA LEU A 53 -13.22 0.66 11.06
C LEU A 53 -11.73 0.28 11.11
N TYR A 54 -11.42 -1.01 11.11
CA TYR A 54 -10.06 -1.51 11.00
C TYR A 54 -9.42 -1.14 9.65
N ALA A 55 -10.16 -1.27 8.55
CA ALA A 55 -9.67 -0.93 7.22
C ALA A 55 -9.35 0.57 7.08
N ILE A 56 -10.23 1.46 7.54
CA ILE A 56 -9.99 2.91 7.47
C ILE A 56 -8.84 3.34 8.39
N ALA A 57 -8.67 2.68 9.55
CA ALA A 57 -7.56 2.94 10.46
C ALA A 57 -6.19 2.54 9.88
N LYS A 58 -6.14 1.52 9.01
CA LYS A 58 -4.92 1.15 8.26
C LYS A 58 -4.53 2.25 7.26
N GLY A 59 -5.48 3.11 6.89
CA GLY A 59 -5.29 4.25 5.99
C GLY A 59 -5.20 3.84 4.52
N ASN A 60 -5.19 4.85 3.65
CA ASN A 60 -5.07 4.62 2.21
C ASN A 60 -3.75 3.93 1.86
N VAL A 61 -3.78 3.14 0.77
CA VAL A 61 -2.59 2.49 0.22
C VAL A 61 -1.57 3.53 -0.25
N PHE A 62 -2.05 4.68 -0.76
CA PHE A 62 -1.27 5.83 -1.19
C PHE A 62 -2.10 7.13 -1.07
N ASN A 63 -1.45 8.29 -1.14
CA ASN A 63 -2.12 9.58 -1.16
C ASN A 63 -2.85 9.84 -2.50
N PHE A 64 -4.19 9.86 -2.49
CA PHE A 64 -4.99 10.09 -3.71
C PHE A 64 -4.78 11.48 -4.34
N GLN A 65 -4.24 12.46 -3.62
CA GLN A 65 -3.94 13.78 -4.19
C GLN A 65 -2.94 13.70 -5.35
N THR A 66 -2.06 12.70 -5.33
CA THR A 66 -1.00 12.49 -6.33
C THR A 66 -1.56 12.14 -7.71
N ILE A 67 -2.81 11.70 -7.79
CA ILE A 67 -3.48 11.30 -9.05
C ILE A 67 -4.62 12.23 -9.48
N LEU A 68 -4.93 13.30 -8.72
CA LEU A 68 -6.08 14.19 -9.00
C LEU A 68 -6.03 14.87 -10.36
N HIS A 69 -4.83 15.02 -10.93
CA HIS A 69 -4.62 15.62 -12.25
C HIS A 69 -5.05 14.71 -13.41
N LEU A 70 -5.33 13.43 -13.14
CA LEU A 70 -5.71 12.43 -14.14
C LEU A 70 -7.23 12.42 -14.39
N PRO A 71 -7.71 11.85 -15.50
CA PRO A 71 -9.15 11.61 -15.69
C PRO A 71 -9.72 10.70 -14.60
N VAL A 72 -10.97 10.96 -14.16
CA VAL A 72 -11.62 10.19 -13.07
C VAL A 72 -11.61 8.67 -13.31
N ALA A 73 -11.83 8.23 -14.56
CA ALA A 73 -11.77 6.81 -14.88
C ALA A 73 -10.39 6.18 -14.61
N VAL A 74 -9.32 6.94 -14.86
CA VAL A 74 -7.93 6.50 -14.60
C VAL A 74 -7.63 6.55 -13.10
N GLN A 75 -8.15 7.55 -12.39
CA GLN A 75 -8.02 7.63 -10.93
C GLN A 75 -8.65 6.39 -10.27
N ASN A 76 -9.89 6.07 -10.62
CA ASN A 76 -10.63 4.95 -10.05
C ASN A 76 -9.93 3.61 -10.34
N ASP A 77 -9.50 3.38 -11.59
CA ASP A 77 -8.80 2.13 -11.93
C ASP A 77 -7.44 2.00 -11.22
N THR A 78 -6.73 3.11 -11.00
CA THR A 78 -5.48 3.15 -10.23
C THR A 78 -5.72 2.83 -8.75
N ILE A 79 -6.77 3.40 -8.17
CA ILE A 79 -7.17 3.13 -6.78
C ILE A 79 -7.55 1.65 -6.63
N ASP A 80 -8.41 1.13 -7.50
CA ASP A 80 -8.86 -0.26 -7.47
C ASP A 80 -7.68 -1.23 -7.60
N PHE A 81 -6.72 -0.91 -8.48
CA PHE A 81 -5.52 -1.72 -8.66
C PHE A 81 -4.71 -1.82 -7.36
N TYR A 82 -4.33 -0.70 -6.75
CA TYR A 82 -3.48 -0.74 -5.57
C TYR A 82 -4.20 -1.22 -4.32
N GLN A 83 -5.51 -0.98 -4.20
CA GLN A 83 -6.33 -1.56 -3.14
C GLN A 83 -6.39 -3.09 -3.25
N MET A 84 -6.65 -3.61 -4.45
CA MET A 84 -6.66 -5.05 -4.70
C MET A 84 -5.28 -5.66 -4.48
N PHE A 85 -4.22 -5.02 -4.98
CA PHE A 85 -2.84 -5.45 -4.77
C PHE A 85 -2.53 -5.55 -3.27
N ALA A 86 -2.80 -4.50 -2.49
CA ALA A 86 -2.55 -4.50 -1.05
C ALA A 86 -3.37 -5.58 -0.31
N ARG A 87 -4.59 -5.85 -0.77
CA ARG A 87 -5.45 -6.92 -0.24
C ARG A 87 -4.87 -8.31 -0.54
N ILE A 88 -4.49 -8.56 -1.80
CA ILE A 88 -3.84 -9.80 -2.22
C ILE A 88 -2.57 -10.02 -1.41
N TRP A 89 -1.71 -9.00 -1.30
CA TRP A 89 -0.51 -9.09 -0.50
C TRP A 89 -0.77 -9.44 0.98
N SER A 90 -1.83 -8.86 1.57
CA SER A 90 -2.15 -9.07 2.99
C SER A 90 -2.79 -10.43 3.27
N SER A 91 -3.57 -10.98 2.34
CA SER A 91 -4.41 -12.16 2.58
C SER A 91 -4.01 -13.40 1.78
N HIS A 92 -3.61 -13.22 0.52
CA HIS A 92 -3.32 -14.28 -0.44
C HIS A 92 -2.10 -13.93 -1.32
N PRO A 93 -0.89 -13.73 -0.73
CA PRO A 93 0.29 -13.30 -1.48
C PRO A 93 0.66 -14.27 -2.62
N GLU A 94 0.26 -15.54 -2.53
CA GLU A 94 0.40 -16.55 -3.59
C GLU A 94 -0.31 -16.18 -4.89
N TRP A 95 -1.33 -15.32 -4.85
CA TRP A 95 -2.06 -14.86 -6.05
C TRP A 95 -1.41 -13.64 -6.71
N LEU A 96 -0.37 -13.05 -6.10
CA LEU A 96 0.19 -11.80 -6.59
C LEU A 96 0.76 -11.92 -8.01
N THR A 97 1.50 -12.99 -8.30
CA THR A 97 2.05 -13.22 -9.66
C THR A 97 0.95 -13.36 -10.71
N LEU A 98 -0.16 -14.02 -10.37
CA LEU A 98 -1.31 -14.17 -11.27
C LEU A 98 -2.00 -12.83 -11.49
N TYR A 99 -2.15 -12.03 -10.43
CA TYR A 99 -2.72 -10.69 -10.52
C TYR A 99 -1.88 -9.76 -11.40
N LEU A 100 -0.56 -9.79 -11.23
CA LEU A 100 0.38 -8.97 -12.00
C LEU A 100 0.57 -9.42 -13.45
N ALA A 101 0.27 -10.67 -13.78
CA ALA A 101 0.31 -11.16 -15.16
C ALA A 101 -0.83 -10.60 -16.03
N GLN A 102 -1.81 -9.91 -15.44
CA GLN A 102 -2.88 -9.28 -16.19
C GLN A 102 -2.33 -8.09 -16.99
N HIS A 103 -2.53 -8.09 -18.32
CA HIS A 103 -2.07 -7.02 -19.19
C HIS A 103 -2.84 -5.72 -18.92
N ARG A 104 -2.26 -4.85 -18.09
CA ARG A 104 -2.84 -3.58 -17.68
C ARG A 104 -1.76 -2.49 -17.68
N ALA A 105 -2.12 -1.29 -18.16
CA ALA A 105 -1.33 -0.10 -17.95
C ALA A 105 -1.75 0.55 -16.62
N VAL A 106 -0.84 0.65 -15.67
CA VAL A 106 -1.09 1.25 -14.36
C VAL A 106 -0.13 2.40 -14.14
N ILE A 107 -0.64 3.52 -13.65
CA ILE A 107 0.17 4.67 -13.24
C ILE A 107 0.71 4.37 -11.85
N ILE A 108 1.99 4.69 -11.60
CA ILE A 108 2.58 4.66 -10.27
C ILE A 108 2.41 6.05 -9.63
N PRO A 109 1.52 6.22 -8.63
CA PRO A 109 1.36 7.46 -7.89
C PRO A 109 2.66 7.87 -7.22
N ASP A 110 2.98 9.17 -7.28
CA ASP A 110 4.17 9.73 -6.61
C ASP A 110 3.97 9.80 -5.09
N ASP A 111 4.06 8.64 -4.45
CA ASP A 111 3.84 8.46 -3.02
C ASP A 111 4.95 7.57 -2.43
N ALA A 112 5.77 8.14 -1.55
CA ALA A 112 6.92 7.45 -0.98
C ALA A 112 6.54 6.19 -0.19
N LYS A 113 5.38 6.18 0.50
CA LYS A 113 4.90 4.99 1.22
C LYS A 113 4.53 3.89 0.24
N LEU A 114 3.87 4.23 -0.86
CA LEU A 114 3.54 3.30 -1.93
C LEU A 114 4.81 2.75 -2.59
N HIS A 115 5.76 3.59 -2.97
CA HIS A 115 7.01 3.15 -3.61
C HIS A 115 7.74 2.13 -2.73
N ARG A 116 7.89 2.41 -1.43
CA ARG A 116 8.50 1.48 -0.46
C ARG A 116 7.73 0.15 -0.37
N ASN A 117 6.40 0.21 -0.34
CA ASN A 117 5.56 -0.97 -0.32
C ASN A 117 5.72 -1.80 -1.61
N LEU A 118 5.71 -1.15 -2.77
CA LEU A 118 5.91 -1.84 -4.05
C LEU A 118 7.29 -2.48 -4.14
N LEU A 119 8.36 -1.77 -3.76
CA LEU A 119 9.70 -2.33 -3.69
C LEU A 119 9.74 -3.59 -2.81
N ARG A 120 9.05 -3.56 -1.66
CA ARG A 120 8.93 -4.72 -0.77
C ARG A 120 8.16 -5.87 -1.43
N TRP A 121 6.99 -5.61 -1.99
CA TRP A 121 6.12 -6.64 -2.54
C TRP A 121 6.73 -7.30 -3.78
N TYR A 122 7.25 -6.51 -4.72
CA TYR A 122 7.91 -7.02 -5.91
C TYR A 122 9.17 -7.81 -5.57
N SER A 123 10.02 -7.32 -4.65
CA SER A 123 11.22 -8.04 -4.23
C SER A 123 10.90 -9.36 -3.52
N ALA A 124 9.86 -9.39 -2.68
CA ALA A 124 9.45 -10.63 -2.02
C ALA A 124 8.92 -11.68 -3.02
N SER A 125 8.29 -11.24 -4.10
CA SER A 125 7.88 -12.11 -5.21
C SER A 125 8.99 -12.35 -6.25
N ARG A 126 10.21 -11.85 -6.00
CA ARG A 126 11.38 -11.98 -6.89
C ARG A 126 11.14 -11.44 -8.31
N MET A 127 10.35 -10.37 -8.39
CA MET A 127 10.04 -9.69 -9.64
C MET A 127 10.72 -8.32 -9.68
N GLY A 128 11.30 -7.99 -10.82
CA GLY A 128 11.87 -6.68 -11.10
C GLY A 128 10.80 -5.75 -11.66
N ILE A 129 10.77 -4.51 -11.18
CA ILE A 129 9.98 -3.42 -11.75
C ILE A 129 10.92 -2.25 -12.08
N PRO A 130 11.35 -2.11 -13.36
CA PRO A 130 12.30 -1.09 -13.77
C PRO A 130 11.88 0.34 -13.40
N ASP A 131 10.56 0.62 -13.46
CA ASP A 131 9.99 1.92 -13.12
C ASP A 131 10.21 2.35 -11.66
N LEU A 132 10.58 1.42 -10.77
CA LEU A 132 10.91 1.75 -9.37
C LEU A 132 12.41 1.87 -9.08
N LEU A 133 13.30 1.61 -10.04
CA LEU A 133 14.74 1.65 -9.79
C LEU A 133 15.21 3.05 -9.39
N ASP A 134 14.68 4.09 -10.04
CA ASP A 134 15.03 5.47 -9.72
C ASP A 134 14.53 5.87 -8.32
N TYR A 135 13.36 5.38 -7.91
CA TYR A 135 12.86 5.56 -6.54
C TYR A 135 13.70 4.78 -5.52
N ALA A 136 14.15 3.57 -5.84
CA ALA A 136 15.00 2.78 -4.96
C ALA A 136 16.37 3.45 -4.73
N ARG A 137 16.99 3.97 -5.80
CA ARG A 137 18.23 4.74 -5.73
C ARG A 137 18.04 6.02 -4.92
N SER A 138 16.97 6.78 -5.20
CA SER A 138 16.65 8.00 -4.46
C SER A 138 16.43 7.73 -2.97
N TRP A 139 15.76 6.62 -2.61
CA TRP A 139 15.59 6.22 -1.22
C TRP A 139 16.92 5.83 -0.57
N ARG A 140 17.78 5.10 -1.28
CA ARG A 140 19.13 4.76 -0.80
C ARG A 140 19.98 5.99 -0.53
N GLU A 141 19.94 6.97 -1.42
CA GLU A 141 20.68 8.23 -1.30
C GLU A 141 20.17 9.08 -0.13
N ALA A 142 18.84 9.15 0.03
CA ALA A 142 18.21 9.90 1.11
C ALA A 142 18.43 9.25 2.50
N GLU A 143 18.51 7.92 2.56
CA GLU A 143 18.64 7.13 3.79
C GLU A 143 19.79 6.11 3.68
N PRO A 144 21.07 6.57 3.67
CA PRO A 144 22.23 5.70 3.43
C PRO A 144 22.50 4.69 4.54
N ASP A 145 22.00 4.94 5.76
CA ASP A 145 22.12 4.02 6.90
C ASP A 145 20.93 3.04 7.00
N ASN A 146 19.90 3.20 6.14
CA ASN A 146 18.75 2.33 6.13
C ASN A 146 19.07 1.01 5.39
N GLU A 147 19.11 -0.09 6.15
CA GLU A 147 19.36 -1.42 5.60
C GLU A 147 18.29 -1.88 4.60
N ASP A 148 17.03 -1.52 4.83
CA ASP A 148 15.93 -1.86 3.92
C ASP A 148 16.10 -1.15 2.58
N ALA A 149 16.48 0.14 2.60
CA ALA A 149 16.73 0.90 1.38
C ALA A 149 17.82 0.25 0.52
N ARG A 150 18.95 -0.16 1.14
CA ARG A 150 20.03 -0.91 0.47
C ARG A 150 19.55 -2.24 -0.08
N TYR A 151 18.85 -3.00 0.76
CA TYR A 151 18.39 -4.34 0.41
C TYR A 151 17.45 -4.29 -0.80
N TYR A 152 16.44 -3.43 -0.77
CA TYR A 152 15.44 -3.37 -1.83
C TYR A 152 15.99 -2.78 -3.13
N GLU A 153 16.93 -1.82 -3.08
CA GLU A 153 17.63 -1.35 -4.28
C GLU A 153 18.40 -2.49 -4.95
N TYR A 154 19.25 -3.21 -4.21
CA TYR A 154 20.03 -4.31 -4.76
C TYR A 154 19.15 -5.44 -5.27
N ALA A 155 18.11 -5.81 -4.51
CA ALA A 155 17.16 -6.83 -4.92
C ALA A 155 16.48 -6.47 -6.25
N GLN A 156 15.95 -5.25 -6.38
CA GLN A 156 15.29 -4.81 -7.61
C GLN A 156 16.23 -4.73 -8.80
N ARG A 157 17.45 -4.21 -8.60
CA ARG A 157 18.48 -4.19 -9.66
C ARG A 157 18.82 -5.61 -10.13
N VAL A 158 19.00 -6.56 -9.22
CA VAL A 158 19.21 -7.98 -9.58
C VAL A 158 18.01 -8.54 -10.35
N TYR A 159 16.78 -8.32 -9.89
CA TYR A 159 15.57 -8.82 -10.56
C TYR A 159 15.28 -8.12 -11.90
N CYS A 160 15.84 -6.92 -12.12
CA CYS A 160 15.84 -6.22 -13.40
C CYS A 160 17.01 -6.63 -14.32
N GLY A 161 17.85 -7.59 -13.91
CA GLY A 161 18.95 -8.12 -14.73
C GLY A 161 20.28 -7.40 -14.56
N GLU A 162 20.43 -6.48 -13.60
CA GLU A 162 21.68 -5.75 -13.33
C GLU A 162 22.64 -6.53 -12.39
N GLY A 163 22.41 -7.82 -12.16
CA GLY A 163 23.14 -8.60 -11.14
C GLY A 163 24.65 -8.69 -11.37
N GLU A 164 25.12 -8.79 -12.61
CA GLU A 164 26.55 -8.82 -12.92
C GLU A 164 27.25 -7.49 -12.57
N SER A 165 26.57 -6.38 -12.85
CA SER A 165 27.09 -5.03 -12.54
C SER A 165 27.17 -4.75 -11.03
N LEU A 166 26.41 -5.51 -10.24
CA LEU A 166 26.31 -5.38 -8.79
C LEU A 166 27.19 -6.36 -8.01
N LEU A 167 27.96 -7.20 -8.69
CA LEU A 167 28.63 -8.33 -8.03
C LEU A 167 29.59 -7.87 -6.92
N ALA A 168 30.34 -6.78 -7.15
CA ALA A 168 31.28 -6.25 -6.17
C ALA A 168 30.54 -5.75 -4.91
N GLU A 169 29.49 -4.95 -5.11
CA GLU A 169 28.66 -4.39 -4.05
C GLU A 169 27.92 -5.47 -3.25
N LEU A 170 27.43 -6.51 -3.93
CA LEU A 170 26.80 -7.67 -3.29
C LEU A 170 27.81 -8.49 -2.48
N CYS A 171 29.04 -8.66 -2.97
CA CYS A 171 30.10 -9.31 -2.22
C CYS A 171 30.46 -8.53 -0.95
N ASP A 172 30.58 -7.21 -1.04
CA ASP A 172 30.87 -6.36 0.12
C ASP A 172 29.73 -6.37 1.13
N TYR A 173 28.48 -6.28 0.64
CA TYR A 173 27.29 -6.40 1.49
C TYR A 173 27.24 -7.74 2.23
N TRP A 174 27.54 -8.86 1.56
CA TRP A 174 27.55 -10.18 2.18
C TRP A 174 28.68 -10.35 3.21
N ARG A 175 29.84 -9.70 3.01
CA ARG A 175 30.93 -9.68 4.00
C ARG A 175 30.55 -8.92 5.25
N GLU A 176 29.82 -7.81 5.12
CA GLU A 176 29.36 -6.99 6.23
C GLU A 176 28.21 -7.67 7.01
N TYR A 177 27.34 -8.39 6.29
CA TYR A 177 26.19 -9.10 6.86
C TYR A 177 26.14 -10.58 6.45
N PRO A 178 27.05 -11.42 6.98
CA PRO A 178 27.01 -12.84 6.70
C PRO A 178 25.69 -13.43 7.16
N SER A 179 25.07 -14.23 6.30
CA SER A 179 23.71 -14.78 6.40
C SER A 179 23.43 -15.63 7.66
N THR A 180 24.40 -15.82 8.55
CA THR A 180 24.26 -16.47 9.87
C THR A 180 23.65 -15.58 10.96
N ARG A 181 23.40 -14.28 10.73
CA ARG A 181 22.74 -13.40 11.72
C ARG A 181 21.25 -13.12 11.48
N ARG A 182 20.63 -13.64 10.41
CA ARG A 182 19.19 -13.42 10.09
C ARG A 182 18.32 -14.68 10.14
N MET A 183 18.82 -15.77 10.72
CA MET A 183 17.99 -16.92 11.14
C MET A 183 17.97 -16.99 12.67
N LEU A 184 17.16 -16.13 13.29
CA LEU A 184 16.46 -16.33 14.58
C LEU A 184 15.60 -15.09 14.86
#